data_AF-E8U684-F1
#
_entry.id   AF-E8U684-F1
#
_cell.length_a   1.000
_cell.length_b   1.000
_cell.length_c   1.000
_cell.angle_alpha   90.00
_cell.angle_beta   90.00
_cell.angle_gamma   90.00
#
_symmetry.space_group_name_H-M   'P 1'
#
loop_
_entity.id
_entity.type
_entity.pdbx_description
1 polymer ?
#
loop_
_entity_poly.entity_id
_entity_poly.type
_entity_poly.pdbx_seq_one_letter_code
_entity_poly.pdbx_strand_id
1 'polypeptide(L)'
;MPTLNHLDALDARVRAALRTHPLLTHALAYGSRTQGPAEQGAHDEYSDLEYSAYTPPGVTLDPFALLAGITPVALAVTNPFGTPNVITPDLVRIELHVHPDTHLREVLGWPPGSLRADLALIRDDSGVLTPLLQQLEAAPPALPDLQRTYDDLLNWLTFASAVLARGEHWRAHELLTWVHGALLRLARAATGAPHRPAPTRLAERDLPALTLRALRRTTPGLNHLPDALRAALPLAAQFAQALHLQAHPALMAALRAPRRPHGAVKGRSGPHHPHSTPGAYAQRMDRMDKTSRTAIDASAHAGQYAVDITPNLDPRAGMKASEPLLQLRVLEHVHDGEERHEVMKNFITPDSASRIDAVLAGAAPQVDVIFPADAPNWVIRFTRLDDGGLELHSLNPASMLPEGPAVTLARAEADGLRQQLRDRLPEILHERAKED
;
A
#
# COMPACT_ATOMS: atom_id res chain seq x y z
N MET A 1 6.76 16.54 -26.17
CA MET A 1 7.52 16.70 -24.92
C MET A 1 7.60 18.19 -24.64
N PRO A 2 7.21 18.64 -23.45
CA PRO A 2 7.33 20.04 -23.06
C PRO A 2 8.81 20.44 -23.04
N THR A 3 9.10 21.73 -23.25
CA THR A 3 10.43 22.27 -22.98
C THR A 3 10.53 22.65 -21.50
N LEU A 4 11.74 22.69 -20.94
CA LEU A 4 11.94 23.14 -19.55
C LEU A 4 11.30 24.52 -19.30
N ASN A 5 11.44 25.46 -20.24
CA ASN A 5 10.79 26.78 -20.16
C ASN A 5 9.25 26.70 -20.07
N HIS A 6 8.63 25.73 -20.77
CA HIS A 6 7.18 25.54 -20.69
C HIS A 6 6.76 24.97 -19.33
N LEU A 7 7.51 24.00 -18.80
CA LEU A 7 7.28 23.42 -17.48
C LEU A 7 7.45 24.48 -16.38
N ASP A 8 8.47 25.33 -16.48
CA ASP A 8 8.72 26.44 -15.56
C ASP A 8 7.58 27.46 -15.59
N ALA A 9 7.07 27.80 -16.78
CA ALA A 9 5.93 28.70 -16.92
C ALA A 9 4.64 28.09 -16.34
N LEU A 10 4.45 26.77 -16.44
CA LEU A 10 3.32 26.08 -15.82
C LEU A 10 3.43 26.05 -14.30
N ASP A 11 4.60 25.70 -13.75
CA ASP A 11 4.85 25.75 -12.30
C ASP A 11 4.63 27.16 -11.74
N ALA A 12 5.14 28.18 -12.40
CA ALA A 12 4.94 29.57 -11.98
C ALA A 12 3.46 29.95 -11.92
N ARG A 13 2.65 29.51 -12.89
CA ARG A 13 1.19 29.73 -12.89
C ARG A 13 0.50 29.00 -11.75
N VAL A 14 0.83 27.72 -11.51
CA VAL A 14 0.23 26.96 -10.41
C VAL A 14 0.59 27.58 -9.06
N ARG A 15 1.87 27.90 -8.83
CA ARG A 15 2.33 28.59 -7.62
C ARG A 15 1.65 29.94 -7.41
N ALA A 16 1.47 30.73 -8.48
CA ALA A 16 0.75 32.00 -8.41
C ALA A 16 -0.71 31.79 -7.97
N ALA A 17 -1.40 30.82 -8.58
CA ALA A 17 -2.78 30.51 -8.23
C ALA A 17 -2.92 30.03 -6.77
N LEU A 18 -2.07 29.10 -6.32
CA LEU A 18 -2.07 28.62 -4.93
C LEU A 18 -1.77 29.75 -3.93
N ARG A 19 -0.88 30.68 -4.29
CA ARG A 19 -0.55 31.83 -3.43
C ARG A 19 -1.73 32.77 -3.23
N THR A 20 -2.56 33.00 -4.25
CA THR A 20 -3.65 33.98 -4.20
C THR A 20 -5.03 33.36 -3.97
N HIS A 21 -5.15 32.03 -3.95
CA HIS A 21 -6.46 31.39 -3.85
C HIS A 21 -7.15 31.73 -2.51
N PRO A 22 -8.39 32.25 -2.52
CA PRO A 22 -9.01 32.83 -1.32
C PRO A 22 -9.34 31.79 -0.24
N LEU A 23 -9.50 30.51 -0.62
CA LEU A 23 -9.82 29.42 0.32
C LEU A 23 -8.60 28.73 0.93
N LEU A 24 -7.39 29.06 0.47
CA LEU A 24 -6.16 28.47 1.00
C LEU A 24 -5.58 29.35 2.11
N THR A 25 -4.95 28.73 3.09
CA THR A 25 -4.16 29.40 4.15
C THR A 25 -2.67 29.12 4.00
N HIS A 26 -2.31 27.95 3.49
CA HIS A 26 -0.91 27.55 3.29
C HIS A 26 -0.77 26.76 1.99
N ALA A 27 0.43 26.78 1.43
CA ALA A 27 0.77 25.93 0.30
C ALA A 27 2.28 25.72 0.21
N LEU A 28 2.68 24.54 -0.24
CA LEU A 28 4.05 24.24 -0.64
C LEU A 28 4.09 23.40 -1.92
N ALA A 29 5.20 23.47 -2.62
CA ALA A 29 5.62 22.48 -3.59
C ALA A 29 6.53 21.44 -2.91
N TYR A 30 6.64 20.27 -3.52
CA TYR A 30 7.64 19.27 -3.15
C TYR A 30 8.22 18.61 -4.41
N GLY A 31 8.96 17.52 -4.23
CA GLY A 31 9.51 16.76 -5.35
C GLY A 31 10.85 17.24 -5.85
N SER A 32 11.17 16.87 -7.09
CA SER A 32 12.47 17.16 -7.71
C SER A 32 12.80 18.66 -7.79
N ARG A 33 11.78 19.51 -7.97
CA ARG A 33 11.96 20.96 -8.12
C ARG A 33 12.30 21.66 -6.81
N THR A 34 12.12 20.99 -5.67
CA THR A 34 12.45 21.56 -4.35
C THR A 34 13.76 21.06 -3.77
N GLN A 35 14.48 20.15 -4.43
CA GLN A 35 15.71 19.52 -3.92
C GLN A 35 16.98 20.39 -4.05
N GLY A 36 16.91 21.52 -4.76
CA GLY A 36 17.98 22.53 -4.81
C GLY A 36 19.16 22.27 -5.76
N PRO A 37 20.07 23.25 -5.91
CA PRO A 37 21.13 23.23 -6.93
C PRO A 37 22.25 22.23 -6.68
N ALA A 38 22.46 21.80 -5.43
CA ALA A 38 23.44 20.74 -5.10
C ALA A 38 23.05 19.40 -5.77
N GLU A 39 21.79 19.28 -6.17
CA GLU A 39 21.28 18.20 -6.99
C GLU A 39 21.11 18.66 -8.45
N GLN A 40 22.19 19.12 -9.10
CA GLN A 40 22.15 19.46 -10.53
C GLN A 40 21.50 18.32 -11.34
N GLY A 41 20.49 18.68 -12.14
CA GLY A 41 19.65 17.72 -12.87
C GLY A 41 18.58 17.01 -12.03
N ALA A 42 18.22 17.54 -10.84
CA ALA A 42 17.12 17.01 -10.07
C ALA A 42 15.80 17.15 -10.85
N HIS A 43 15.57 18.30 -11.47
CA HIS A 43 14.44 18.51 -12.35
C HIS A 43 14.90 18.87 -13.76
N ASP A 44 14.08 18.48 -14.73
CA ASP A 44 14.28 18.63 -16.17
C ASP A 44 12.91 18.59 -16.87
N GLU A 45 12.89 18.57 -18.19
CA GLU A 45 11.66 18.51 -18.98
C GLU A 45 10.81 17.24 -18.78
N TYR A 46 11.30 16.23 -18.06
CA TYR A 46 10.58 14.99 -17.74
C TYR A 46 9.97 14.99 -16.33
N SER A 47 10.17 16.06 -15.56
CA SER A 47 9.65 16.17 -14.20
C SER A 47 8.14 16.45 -14.20
N ASP A 48 7.44 15.88 -13.23
CA ASP A 48 6.11 16.30 -12.84
C ASP A 48 6.14 17.53 -11.91
N LEU A 49 4.95 18.05 -11.60
CA LEU A 49 4.75 19.15 -10.67
C LEU A 49 3.93 18.66 -9.47
N GLU A 50 4.40 18.91 -8.26
CA GLU A 50 3.85 18.31 -7.04
C GLU A 50 3.62 19.38 -5.97
N TYR A 51 2.40 19.43 -5.42
CA TYR A 51 1.98 20.46 -4.46
C TYR A 51 1.11 19.92 -3.33
N SER A 52 1.21 20.56 -2.17
CA SER A 52 0.25 20.42 -1.06
C SER A 52 -0.31 21.79 -0.72
N ALA A 53 -1.63 21.87 -0.60
CA ALA A 53 -2.38 23.08 -0.25
C ALA A 53 -3.25 22.83 0.97
N TYR A 54 -3.43 23.87 1.80
CA TYR A 54 -4.13 23.75 3.07
C TYR A 54 -5.29 24.73 3.15
N THR A 55 -6.45 24.25 3.57
CA THR A 55 -7.66 25.04 3.81
C THR A 55 -7.96 25.17 5.30
N PRO A 56 -8.72 26.19 5.73
CA PRO A 56 -9.24 26.22 7.10
C PRO A 56 -10.09 24.97 7.41
N PRO A 57 -10.22 24.57 8.69
CA PRO A 57 -11.06 23.44 9.07
C PRO A 57 -12.50 23.59 8.57
N GLY A 58 -13.04 22.55 7.95
CA GLY A 58 -14.41 22.54 7.39
C GLY A 58 -14.56 23.19 6.01
N VAL A 59 -13.51 23.81 5.46
CA VAL A 59 -13.51 24.35 4.09
C VAL A 59 -13.06 23.25 3.12
N THR A 60 -13.95 22.91 2.19
CA THR A 60 -13.66 21.99 1.09
C THR A 60 -13.22 22.74 -0.15
N LEU A 61 -12.23 22.19 -0.86
CA LEU A 61 -11.72 22.71 -2.11
C LEU A 61 -11.50 21.52 -3.05
N ASP A 62 -12.09 21.60 -4.25
CA ASP A 62 -11.89 20.59 -5.28
C ASP A 62 -10.55 20.82 -6.01
N PRO A 63 -9.56 19.92 -5.84
CA PRO A 63 -8.25 20.05 -6.46
C PRO A 63 -8.32 19.95 -8.00
N PHE A 64 -9.25 19.16 -8.55
CA PHE A 64 -9.41 19.05 -10.00
C PHE A 64 -10.00 20.33 -10.60
N ALA A 65 -11.02 20.90 -9.97
CA ALA A 65 -11.59 22.17 -10.40
C ALA A 65 -10.56 23.32 -10.31
N LEU A 66 -9.76 23.36 -9.24
CA LEU A 66 -8.69 24.35 -9.11
C LEU A 66 -7.69 24.22 -10.25
N LEU A 67 -7.19 23.01 -10.54
CA LEU A 67 -6.18 22.80 -11.58
C LEU A 67 -6.74 23.05 -12.99
N ALA A 68 -7.99 22.64 -13.26
CA ALA A 68 -8.66 22.92 -14.52
C ALA A 68 -8.88 24.42 -14.78
N GLY A 69 -8.95 25.23 -13.71
CA GLY A 69 -8.98 26.69 -13.81
C GLY A 69 -7.63 27.33 -14.17
N ILE A 70 -6.51 26.62 -14.00
CA ILE A 70 -5.15 27.12 -14.24
C ILE A 70 -4.63 26.71 -15.61
N THR A 71 -4.92 25.47 -16.03
CA THR A 71 -4.40 24.87 -17.26
C THR A 71 -5.40 23.88 -17.85
N PRO A 72 -5.42 23.67 -19.19
CA PRO A 72 -6.18 22.58 -19.79
C PRO A 72 -5.79 21.22 -19.19
N VAL A 73 -6.81 20.39 -18.93
CA VAL A 73 -6.67 19.05 -18.37
C VAL A 73 -7.13 18.02 -19.41
N ALA A 74 -6.25 17.09 -19.75
CA ALA A 74 -6.53 15.95 -20.63
C ALA A 74 -7.01 14.72 -19.85
N LEU A 75 -6.52 14.53 -18.61
CA LEU A 75 -6.96 13.48 -17.70
C LEU A 75 -6.96 14.00 -16.26
N ALA A 76 -8.01 13.71 -15.50
CA ALA A 76 -8.07 13.90 -14.06
C ALA A 76 -8.34 12.55 -13.39
N VAL A 77 -7.54 12.17 -12.40
CA VAL A 77 -7.62 10.88 -11.73
C VAL A 77 -7.14 10.97 -10.29
N THR A 78 -7.80 10.27 -9.38
CA THR A 78 -7.27 10.04 -8.03
C THR A 78 -6.44 8.77 -8.06
N ASN A 79 -5.15 8.85 -7.69
CA ASN A 79 -4.26 7.70 -7.71
C ASN A 79 -4.60 6.70 -6.56
N PRO A 80 -4.00 5.50 -6.55
CA PRO A 80 -4.26 4.50 -5.50
C PRO A 80 -3.89 4.93 -4.06
N PHE A 81 -3.19 6.05 -3.90
CA PHE A 81 -2.85 6.65 -2.60
C PHE A 81 -3.85 7.74 -2.18
N GLY A 82 -4.95 7.92 -2.93
CA GLY A 82 -5.95 8.95 -2.67
C GLY A 82 -5.57 10.33 -3.21
N THR A 83 -4.49 10.44 -3.99
CA THR A 83 -4.00 11.75 -4.43
C THR A 83 -4.59 12.18 -5.78
N PRO A 84 -5.19 13.38 -5.86
CA PRO A 84 -5.58 14.02 -7.12
C PRO A 84 -4.38 14.27 -8.04
N ASN A 85 -4.44 13.69 -9.23
CA ASN A 85 -3.47 13.84 -10.31
C ASN A 85 -4.19 14.33 -11.57
N VAL A 86 -3.62 15.33 -12.26
CA VAL A 86 -4.04 15.72 -13.60
C VAL A 86 -2.91 15.57 -14.61
N ILE A 87 -3.27 15.34 -15.87
CA ILE A 87 -2.36 15.32 -17.01
C ILE A 87 -2.79 16.42 -17.98
N THR A 88 -1.87 17.29 -18.38
CA THR A 88 -2.13 18.33 -19.39
C THR A 88 -2.09 17.77 -20.81
N PRO A 89 -2.61 18.47 -21.84
CA PRO A 89 -2.43 18.09 -23.24
C PRO A 89 -0.96 17.96 -23.69
N ASP A 90 -0.05 18.68 -23.01
CA ASP A 90 1.39 18.63 -23.24
C ASP A 90 2.08 17.46 -22.51
N LEU A 91 1.29 16.57 -21.88
CA LEU A 91 1.72 15.40 -21.11
C LEU A 91 2.53 15.75 -19.84
N VAL A 92 2.27 16.92 -19.25
CA VAL A 92 2.78 17.24 -17.91
C VAL A 92 1.82 16.66 -16.87
N ARG A 93 2.35 15.88 -15.92
CA ARG A 93 1.62 15.44 -14.73
C ARG A 93 1.70 16.51 -13.64
N ILE A 94 0.56 16.80 -13.01
CA ILE A 94 0.47 17.68 -11.85
C ILE A 94 -0.26 16.93 -10.73
N GLU A 95 0.37 16.85 -9.58
CA GLU A 95 -0.18 16.30 -8.34
C GLU A 95 -0.53 17.45 -7.38
N LEU A 96 -1.74 17.42 -6.82
CA LEU A 96 -2.18 18.41 -5.83
C LEU A 96 -2.92 17.73 -4.69
N HIS A 97 -2.31 17.76 -3.51
CA HIS A 97 -2.96 17.40 -2.27
C HIS A 97 -3.68 18.60 -1.67
N VAL A 98 -4.86 18.37 -1.09
CA VAL A 98 -5.61 19.39 -0.35
C VAL A 98 -5.96 18.82 1.02
N HIS A 99 -5.50 19.49 2.07
CA HIS A 99 -5.71 19.07 3.47
C HIS A 99 -6.27 20.22 4.32
N PRO A 100 -6.89 19.95 5.46
CA PRO A 100 -7.10 20.96 6.48
C PRO A 100 -5.74 21.44 7.05
N ASP A 101 -5.63 22.71 7.41
CA ASP A 101 -4.40 23.28 8.01
C ASP A 101 -4.01 22.69 9.37
N THR A 102 -4.92 21.96 10.02
CA THR A 102 -4.60 21.13 11.20
C THR A 102 -3.58 20.02 10.89
N HIS A 103 -3.34 19.70 9.61
CA HIS A 103 -2.40 18.68 9.13
C HIS A 103 -1.00 19.23 8.80
N LEU A 104 -0.73 20.53 8.99
CA LEU A 104 0.57 21.12 8.64
C LEU A 104 1.78 20.37 9.23
N ARG A 105 1.62 19.79 10.43
CA ARG A 105 2.70 19.06 11.12
C ARG A 105 3.05 17.72 10.46
N GLU A 106 2.21 17.18 9.59
CA GLU A 106 2.48 15.92 8.87
C GLU A 106 3.71 16.01 7.96
N VAL A 107 4.07 17.24 7.54
CA VAL A 107 5.31 17.50 6.79
C VAL A 107 6.56 17.01 7.52
N LEU A 108 6.55 16.97 8.86
CA LEU A 108 7.67 16.43 9.65
C LEU A 108 7.82 14.90 9.52
N GLY A 109 6.80 14.20 9.01
CA GLY A 109 6.87 12.78 8.69
C GLY A 109 7.48 12.48 7.32
N TRP A 110 7.75 13.51 6.51
CA TRP A 110 8.36 13.33 5.19
C TRP A 110 9.84 12.95 5.30
N PRO A 111 10.42 12.31 4.27
CA PRO A 111 11.82 11.95 4.30
C PRO A 111 12.71 13.19 4.55
N PRO A 112 13.63 13.15 5.53
CA PRO A 112 14.55 14.25 5.78
C PRO A 112 15.37 14.62 4.53
N GLY A 113 15.62 15.91 4.34
CA GLY A 113 16.36 16.41 3.17
C GLY A 113 15.65 16.23 1.82
N SER A 114 14.35 15.91 1.81
CA SER A 114 13.56 15.75 0.58
C SER A 114 13.27 17.06 -0.15
N LEU A 115 13.44 18.21 0.53
CA LEU A 115 13.20 19.55 -0.01
C LEU A 115 14.07 20.60 0.68
N ARG A 116 14.21 21.75 0.04
CA ARG A 116 14.64 23.01 0.63
C ARG A 116 13.45 23.90 0.93
N ALA A 117 13.42 24.50 2.11
CA ALA A 117 12.31 25.31 2.58
C ALA A 117 12.03 26.52 1.67
N ASP A 118 13.07 27.18 1.18
CA ASP A 118 12.95 28.37 0.32
C ASP A 118 12.37 28.07 -1.08
N LEU A 119 12.61 26.86 -1.60
CA LEU A 119 12.05 26.41 -2.88
C LEU A 119 10.65 25.79 -2.74
N ALA A 120 10.39 25.15 -1.59
CA ALA A 120 9.12 24.50 -1.31
C ALA A 120 8.02 25.50 -0.96
N LEU A 121 8.31 26.53 -0.16
CA LEU A 121 7.30 27.42 0.36
C LEU A 121 6.57 28.22 -0.76
N ILE A 122 5.24 28.18 -0.76
CA ILE A 122 4.40 29.00 -1.68
C ILE A 122 3.61 30.06 -0.91
N ARG A 123 3.00 29.66 0.22
CA ARG A 123 2.15 30.50 1.08
C ARG A 123 2.18 29.99 2.53
N ASP A 124 2.21 30.91 3.49
CA ASP A 124 2.20 30.61 4.93
C ASP A 124 1.52 31.76 5.70
N ASP A 125 0.19 31.74 5.80
CA ASP A 125 -0.56 32.83 6.41
C ASP A 125 -0.35 32.93 7.94
N SER A 126 -0.06 31.80 8.59
CA SER A 126 0.13 31.74 10.05
C SER A 126 1.59 31.87 10.49
N GLY A 127 2.54 31.73 9.57
CA GLY A 127 3.98 31.65 9.88
C GLY A 127 4.41 30.30 10.47
N VAL A 128 3.53 29.30 10.52
CA VAL A 128 3.80 27.97 11.10
C VAL A 128 4.46 27.04 10.09
N LEU A 129 4.14 27.15 8.80
CA LEU A 129 4.66 26.20 7.80
C LEU A 129 6.17 26.38 7.57
N THR A 130 6.64 27.63 7.52
CA THR A 130 8.05 27.97 7.30
C THR A 130 9.00 27.28 8.28
N PRO A 131 8.82 27.38 9.63
CA PRO A 131 9.70 26.70 10.56
C PRO A 131 9.62 25.16 10.48
N LEU A 132 8.45 24.59 10.11
CA LEU A 132 8.33 23.14 9.90
C LEU A 132 9.17 22.67 8.71
N LEU A 133 9.15 23.41 7.60
CA LEU A 133 9.98 23.11 6.42
C LEU A 133 11.47 23.26 6.72
N GLN A 134 11.86 24.30 7.48
CA GLN A 134 13.24 24.48 7.93
C GLN A 134 13.71 23.34 8.84
N GLN A 135 12.81 22.86 9.72
CA GLN A 135 13.10 21.70 10.56
C GLN A 135 13.28 20.42 9.73
N LEU A 136 12.44 20.20 8.71
CA LEU A 136 12.57 19.05 7.80
C LEU A 136 13.86 19.10 6.97
N GLU A 137 14.23 20.28 6.48
CA GLU A 137 15.47 20.50 5.71
C GLU A 137 16.72 20.24 6.58
N ALA A 138 16.69 20.66 7.84
CA ALA A 138 17.80 20.47 8.78
C ALA A 138 17.91 19.03 9.34
N ALA A 139 16.86 18.21 9.20
CA ALA A 139 16.84 16.86 9.72
C ALA A 139 17.86 15.96 8.98
N PRO A 140 18.63 15.12 9.70
CA PRO A 140 19.61 14.25 9.07
C PRO A 140 18.91 13.20 8.18
N PRO A 141 19.51 12.79 7.05
CA PRO A 141 18.94 11.75 6.19
C PRO A 141 18.67 10.47 6.97
N ALA A 142 17.45 9.94 6.83
CA ALA A 142 17.12 8.64 7.39
C ALA A 142 17.93 7.55 6.65
N LEU A 143 18.85 6.90 7.36
CA LEU A 143 19.55 5.73 6.82
C LEU A 143 18.65 4.50 6.96
N PRO A 144 18.55 3.66 5.91
CA PRO A 144 17.77 2.43 6.01
C PRO A 144 18.40 1.47 7.01
N ASP A 145 17.58 0.67 7.70
CA ASP A 145 18.05 -0.52 8.39
C ASP A 145 18.57 -1.53 7.36
N LEU A 146 19.89 -1.60 7.24
CA LEU A 146 20.58 -2.40 6.22
C LEU A 146 20.42 -3.90 6.47
N GLN A 147 20.40 -4.31 7.74
CA GLN A 147 20.19 -5.72 8.09
C GLN A 147 18.77 -6.13 7.70
N ARG A 148 17.76 -5.32 8.09
CA ARG A 148 16.37 -5.59 7.71
C ARG A 148 16.17 -5.58 6.20
N THR A 149 16.79 -4.62 5.49
CA THR A 149 16.75 -4.54 4.02
C THR A 149 17.31 -5.81 3.38
N TYR A 150 18.40 -6.36 3.93
CA TYR A 150 18.99 -7.61 3.45
C TYR A 150 18.11 -8.82 3.77
N ASP A 151 17.53 -8.91 4.96
CA ASP A 151 16.62 -10.00 5.33
C ASP A 151 15.36 -10.00 4.45
N ASP A 152 14.78 -8.81 4.20
CA ASP A 152 13.65 -8.64 3.29
C ASP A 152 14.02 -9.05 1.86
N LEU A 153 15.23 -8.70 1.38
CA LEU A 153 15.73 -9.16 0.09
C LEU A 153 15.73 -10.69 -0.02
N LEU A 154 16.22 -11.39 1.00
CA LEU A 154 16.25 -12.85 0.99
C LEU A 154 14.84 -13.45 1.05
N ASN A 155 13.94 -12.84 1.81
CA ASN A 155 12.53 -13.20 1.83
C ASN A 155 11.89 -13.08 0.44
N TRP A 156 12.07 -11.94 -0.24
CA TRP A 156 11.52 -11.72 -1.59
C TRP A 156 12.13 -12.66 -2.63
N LEU A 157 13.43 -12.94 -2.57
CA LEU A 157 14.08 -13.92 -3.44
C LEU A 157 13.53 -15.33 -3.22
N THR A 158 13.23 -15.70 -1.97
CA THR A 158 12.60 -16.98 -1.63
C THR A 158 11.21 -17.07 -2.22
N PHE A 159 10.40 -16.02 -2.06
CA PHE A 159 9.04 -15.99 -2.57
C PHE A 159 9.01 -16.02 -4.10
N ALA A 160 9.80 -15.16 -4.76
CA ALA A 160 9.91 -15.12 -6.22
C ALA A 160 10.36 -16.48 -6.80
N SER A 161 11.33 -17.13 -6.16
CA SER A 161 11.81 -18.47 -6.57
C SER A 161 10.72 -19.54 -6.42
N ALA A 162 9.90 -19.47 -5.36
CA ALA A 162 8.83 -20.43 -5.11
C ALA A 162 7.70 -20.30 -6.15
N VAL A 163 7.23 -19.09 -6.42
CA VAL A 163 6.14 -18.85 -7.38
C VAL A 163 6.60 -19.13 -8.81
N LEU A 164 7.87 -18.83 -9.14
CA LEU A 164 8.45 -19.20 -10.43
C LEU A 164 8.50 -20.72 -10.61
N ALA A 165 8.89 -21.48 -9.57
CA ALA A 165 8.92 -22.94 -9.63
C ALA A 165 7.52 -23.56 -9.81
N ARG A 166 6.45 -22.83 -9.46
CA ARG A 166 5.06 -23.22 -9.73
C ARG A 166 4.59 -22.85 -11.15
N GLY A 167 5.37 -22.07 -11.90
CA GLY A 167 5.01 -21.56 -13.22
C GLY A 167 4.30 -20.20 -13.21
N GLU A 168 4.21 -19.53 -12.06
CA GLU A 168 3.62 -18.17 -11.93
C GLU A 168 4.63 -17.09 -12.37
N HIS A 169 5.00 -17.08 -13.65
CA HIS A 169 6.07 -16.23 -14.18
C HIS A 169 5.82 -14.73 -13.98
N TRP A 170 4.58 -14.26 -14.20
CA TRP A 170 4.21 -12.86 -14.01
C TRP A 170 4.32 -12.40 -12.56
N ARG A 171 3.88 -13.25 -11.62
CA ARG A 171 4.01 -12.98 -10.19
C ARG A 171 5.47 -12.96 -9.76
N ALA A 172 6.28 -13.89 -10.26
CA ALA A 172 7.73 -13.88 -10.03
C ALA A 172 8.37 -12.59 -10.56
N HIS A 173 7.95 -12.12 -11.73
CA HIS A 173 8.42 -10.88 -12.33
C HIS A 173 8.03 -9.65 -11.52
N GLU A 174 6.78 -9.57 -11.06
CA GLU A 174 6.30 -8.49 -10.18
C GLU A 174 7.15 -8.40 -8.90
N LEU A 175 7.43 -9.54 -8.27
CA LEU A 175 8.24 -9.62 -7.05
C LEU A 175 9.68 -9.12 -7.23
N LEU A 176 10.20 -9.08 -8.48
CA LEU A 176 11.51 -8.49 -8.73
C LEU A 176 11.56 -6.99 -8.40
N THR A 177 10.43 -6.28 -8.42
CA THR A 177 10.35 -4.88 -7.99
C THR A 177 10.90 -4.69 -6.58
N TRP A 178 10.52 -5.56 -5.65
CA TRP A 178 10.99 -5.54 -4.26
C TRP A 178 12.44 -5.96 -4.14
N VAL A 179 12.86 -6.97 -4.89
CA VAL A 179 14.25 -7.43 -4.97
C VAL A 179 15.16 -6.30 -5.45
N HIS A 180 14.79 -5.58 -6.50
CA HIS A 180 15.57 -4.46 -7.04
C HIS A 180 15.65 -3.30 -6.08
N GLY A 181 14.52 -2.95 -5.44
CA GLY A 181 14.48 -1.91 -4.41
C GLY A 181 15.48 -2.18 -3.29
N ALA A 182 15.50 -3.40 -2.75
CA ALA A 182 16.42 -3.78 -1.69
C ALA A 182 17.88 -3.83 -2.17
N LEU A 183 18.15 -4.42 -3.35
CA LEU A 183 19.50 -4.45 -3.94
C LEU A 183 20.06 -3.04 -4.17
N LEU A 184 19.25 -2.09 -4.64
CA LEU A 184 19.67 -0.70 -4.86
C LEU A 184 19.98 0.01 -3.53
N ARG A 185 19.18 -0.21 -2.48
CA ARG A 185 19.45 0.35 -1.14
C ARG A 185 20.79 -0.16 -0.59
N LEU A 186 21.03 -1.48 -0.68
CA LEU A 186 22.29 -2.09 -0.26
C LEU A 186 23.47 -1.63 -1.13
N ALA A 187 23.28 -1.50 -2.43
CA ALA A 187 24.31 -1.00 -3.35
C ALA A 187 24.75 0.42 -2.99
N ARG A 188 23.79 1.31 -2.68
CA ARG A 188 24.09 2.68 -2.25
C ARG A 188 24.91 2.70 -0.97
N ALA A 189 24.48 1.95 0.05
CA ALA A 189 25.22 1.81 1.30
C ALA A 189 26.65 1.29 1.06
N ALA A 190 26.80 0.21 0.28
CA ALA A 190 28.08 -0.45 0.05
C ALA A 190 29.07 0.40 -0.77
N THR A 191 28.58 1.41 -1.50
CA THR A 191 29.39 2.28 -2.36
C THR A 191 29.52 3.70 -1.82
N GLY A 192 28.87 4.02 -0.68
CA GLY A 192 28.80 5.37 -0.14
C GLY A 192 28.01 6.35 -1.02
N ALA A 193 27.17 5.85 -1.94
CA ALA A 193 26.34 6.70 -2.78
C ALA A 193 25.18 7.32 -1.98
N PRO A 194 24.68 8.51 -2.36
CA PRO A 194 23.60 9.16 -1.62
C PRO A 194 22.38 8.26 -1.41
N HIS A 195 21.86 8.21 -0.19
CA HIS A 195 20.61 7.53 0.10
C HIS A 195 19.43 8.40 -0.33
N ARG A 196 18.57 7.83 -1.18
CA ARG A 196 17.40 8.49 -1.77
C ARG A 196 16.13 7.84 -1.21
N PRO A 197 15.03 8.59 -1.00
CA PRO A 197 13.75 8.00 -0.60
C PRO A 197 13.31 6.87 -1.55
N ALA A 198 13.30 7.17 -2.85
CA ALA A 198 13.19 6.19 -3.93
C ALA A 198 14.58 5.66 -4.31
N PRO A 199 14.90 4.37 -4.11
CA PRO A 199 16.26 3.85 -4.28
C PRO A 199 16.74 3.85 -5.74
N THR A 200 15.81 3.85 -6.69
CA THR A 200 16.05 3.94 -8.14
C THR A 200 16.42 5.34 -8.61
N ARG A 201 16.05 6.38 -7.87
CA ARG A 201 16.23 7.78 -8.27
C ARG A 201 17.71 8.09 -8.50
N LEU A 202 18.08 8.46 -9.72
CA LEU A 202 19.45 8.84 -10.11
C LEU A 202 20.47 7.71 -9.93
N ALA A 203 20.03 6.45 -9.90
CA ALA A 203 20.93 5.30 -9.71
C ALA A 203 22.05 5.26 -10.76
N GLU A 204 21.73 5.54 -12.02
CA GLU A 204 22.67 5.54 -13.14
C GLU A 204 23.77 6.61 -13.02
N ARG A 205 23.49 7.69 -12.29
CA ARG A 205 24.42 8.78 -12.01
C ARG A 205 25.22 8.52 -10.74
N ASP A 206 24.54 8.06 -9.70
CA ASP A 206 25.09 7.97 -8.35
C ASP A 206 25.90 6.68 -8.11
N LEU A 207 25.60 5.59 -8.81
CA LEU A 207 26.25 4.29 -8.59
C LEU A 207 27.42 4.03 -9.56
N PRO A 208 28.47 3.30 -9.12
CA PRO A 208 29.55 2.89 -10.00
C PRO A 208 29.07 2.04 -11.19
N ALA A 209 29.68 2.23 -12.36
CA ALA A 209 29.33 1.50 -13.59
C ALA A 209 29.38 -0.04 -13.44
N LEU A 210 30.32 -0.57 -12.65
CA LEU A 210 30.41 -2.01 -12.37
C LEU A 210 29.21 -2.51 -11.55
N THR A 211 28.77 -1.72 -10.56
CA THR A 211 27.58 -2.02 -9.75
C THR A 211 26.33 -1.99 -10.61
N LEU A 212 26.17 -0.97 -11.46
CA LEU A 212 25.05 -0.87 -12.41
C LEU A 212 25.02 -2.04 -13.39
N ARG A 213 26.18 -2.43 -13.96
CA ARG A 213 26.28 -3.59 -14.83
C ARG A 213 25.87 -4.87 -14.12
N ALA A 214 26.22 -5.02 -12.84
CA ALA A 214 25.83 -6.18 -12.06
C ALA A 214 24.31 -6.18 -11.77
N LEU A 215 23.75 -5.05 -11.36
CA LEU A 215 22.31 -4.86 -11.12
C LEU A 215 21.49 -5.11 -12.38
N ARG A 216 21.93 -4.66 -13.57
CA ARG A 216 21.24 -4.91 -14.84
C ARG A 216 21.07 -6.40 -15.16
N ARG A 217 21.91 -7.28 -14.63
CA ARG A 217 21.75 -8.74 -14.79
C ARG A 217 20.56 -9.29 -13.99
N THR A 218 20.02 -8.52 -13.05
CA THR A 218 18.84 -8.90 -12.27
C THR A 218 17.53 -8.37 -12.86
N THR A 219 17.56 -7.64 -13.98
CA THR A 219 16.39 -7.03 -14.65
C THR A 219 16.08 -7.70 -16.01
N PRO A 220 15.63 -8.97 -16.03
CA PRO A 220 15.43 -9.71 -17.26
C PRO A 220 14.05 -9.42 -17.87
N GLY A 221 13.87 -9.79 -19.14
CA GLY A 221 12.52 -10.09 -19.63
C GLY A 221 12.00 -11.41 -19.04
N LEU A 222 10.70 -11.70 -19.18
CA LEU A 222 10.05 -12.89 -18.62
C LEU A 222 10.76 -14.22 -18.90
N ASN A 223 11.35 -14.38 -20.09
CA ASN A 223 12.02 -15.61 -20.51
C ASN A 223 13.34 -15.88 -19.75
N HIS A 224 13.86 -14.91 -19.01
CA HIS A 224 15.13 -15.01 -18.29
C HIS A 224 14.99 -14.77 -16.77
N LEU A 225 13.77 -14.91 -16.23
CA LEU A 225 13.51 -14.81 -14.78
C LEU A 225 14.40 -15.72 -13.92
N PRO A 226 14.63 -17.01 -14.27
CA PRO A 226 15.54 -17.85 -13.50
C PRO A 226 16.97 -17.31 -13.43
N ASP A 227 17.47 -16.72 -14.53
CA ASP A 227 18.82 -16.17 -14.60
C ASP A 227 18.98 -14.94 -13.70
N ALA A 228 17.96 -14.08 -13.66
CA ALA A 228 18.00 -12.89 -12.83
C ALA A 228 17.94 -13.15 -11.33
N LEU A 229 17.08 -14.08 -10.90
CA LEU A 229 17.05 -14.51 -9.51
C LEU A 229 18.39 -15.11 -9.11
N ARG A 230 19.00 -15.92 -9.98
CA ARG A 230 20.37 -16.42 -9.76
C ARG A 230 21.42 -15.31 -9.72
N ALA A 231 21.30 -14.28 -10.56
CA ALA A 231 22.22 -13.15 -10.59
C ALA A 231 22.11 -12.23 -9.37
N ALA A 232 20.93 -12.17 -8.72
CA ALA A 232 20.71 -11.40 -7.50
C ALA A 232 21.43 -12.00 -6.27
N LEU A 233 21.55 -13.33 -6.19
CA LEU A 233 22.19 -14.02 -5.07
C LEU A 233 23.67 -13.65 -4.83
N PRO A 234 24.57 -13.66 -5.84
CA PRO A 234 25.95 -13.24 -5.62
C PRO A 234 26.06 -11.77 -5.24
N LEU A 235 25.17 -10.90 -5.74
CA LEU A 235 25.12 -9.50 -5.31
C LEU A 235 24.69 -9.36 -3.86
N ALA A 236 23.64 -10.06 -3.44
CA ALA A 236 23.18 -10.08 -2.05
C ALA A 236 24.31 -10.51 -1.10
N ALA A 237 25.03 -11.58 -1.44
CA ALA A 237 26.18 -12.04 -0.68
C ALA A 237 27.33 -11.01 -0.63
N GLN A 238 27.64 -10.39 -1.76
CA GLN A 238 28.69 -9.36 -1.85
C GLN A 238 28.34 -8.15 -0.97
N PHE A 239 27.10 -7.67 -1.01
CA PHE A 239 26.69 -6.54 -0.18
C PHE A 239 26.65 -6.89 1.30
N ALA A 240 26.15 -8.08 1.67
CA ALA A 240 26.19 -8.53 3.05
C ALA A 240 27.63 -8.58 3.59
N GLN A 241 28.58 -9.07 2.79
CA GLN A 241 29.99 -9.07 3.17
C GLN A 241 30.55 -7.64 3.30
N ALA A 242 30.32 -6.78 2.30
CA ALA A 242 30.85 -5.42 2.27
C ALA A 242 30.30 -4.53 3.39
N LEU A 243 29.07 -4.81 3.82
CA LEU A 243 28.37 -4.05 4.87
C LEU A 243 28.41 -4.74 6.24
N HIS A 244 29.14 -5.86 6.37
CA HIS A 244 29.24 -6.64 7.61
C HIS A 244 27.88 -7.08 8.19
N LEU A 245 26.94 -7.43 7.32
CA LEU A 245 25.60 -7.91 7.70
C LEU A 245 25.65 -9.37 8.15
N GLN A 246 24.69 -9.76 8.99
CA GLN A 246 24.52 -11.15 9.40
C GLN A 246 24.19 -12.02 8.19
N ALA A 247 25.08 -12.98 7.89
CA ALA A 247 24.92 -13.89 6.77
C ALA A 247 23.88 -14.99 7.06
N HIS A 248 23.21 -15.45 6.00
CA HIS A 248 22.26 -16.57 6.05
C HIS A 248 22.71 -17.71 5.11
N PRO A 249 23.83 -18.39 5.41
CA PRO A 249 24.48 -19.32 4.47
C PRO A 249 23.59 -20.50 4.08
N ALA A 250 22.79 -21.03 5.02
CA ALA A 250 21.86 -22.12 4.75
C ALA A 250 20.75 -21.70 3.75
N LEU A 251 20.17 -20.52 3.94
CA LEU A 251 19.16 -19.98 3.04
C LEU A 251 19.75 -19.66 1.65
N MET A 252 20.94 -19.05 1.61
CA MET A 252 21.64 -18.76 0.36
C MET A 252 21.99 -20.04 -0.41
N ALA A 253 22.39 -21.11 0.29
CA ALA A 253 22.61 -22.42 -0.32
C ALA A 253 21.30 -23.00 -0.88
N ALA A 254 20.21 -22.92 -0.13
CA ALA A 254 18.90 -23.39 -0.57
C ALA A 254 18.36 -22.62 -1.79
N LEU A 255 18.62 -21.31 -1.88
CA LEU A 255 18.22 -20.48 -3.04
C LEU A 255 19.06 -20.75 -4.30
N ARG A 256 20.31 -21.22 -4.14
CA ARG A 256 21.17 -21.62 -5.26
C ARG A 256 20.84 -23.01 -5.80
N ALA A 257 20.24 -23.86 -4.97
CA ALA A 257 19.88 -25.21 -5.37
C ALA A 257 18.84 -25.19 -6.52
N PRO A 258 19.01 -26.03 -7.56
CA PRO A 258 18.02 -26.13 -8.63
C PRO A 258 16.65 -26.53 -8.07
N ARG A 259 15.64 -25.69 -8.23
CA ARG A 259 14.25 -26.06 -7.92
C ARG A 259 13.67 -26.84 -9.08
N ARG A 260 13.08 -28.00 -8.80
CA ARG A 260 12.30 -28.74 -9.79
C ARG A 260 10.96 -28.03 -9.98
N PRO A 261 10.53 -27.74 -11.22
CA PRO A 261 9.22 -27.16 -11.46
C PRO A 261 8.13 -28.11 -10.95
N HIS A 262 7.20 -27.57 -10.17
CA HIS A 262 6.06 -28.30 -9.66
C HIS A 262 5.11 -28.53 -10.85
N GLY A 263 5.11 -29.75 -11.40
CA GLY A 263 4.40 -30.05 -12.65
C GLY A 263 5.17 -30.92 -13.64
N ALA A 264 6.46 -31.22 -13.40
CA ALA A 264 7.14 -32.32 -14.07
C ALA A 264 6.64 -33.69 -13.53
N VAL A 265 5.33 -33.92 -13.65
CA VAL A 265 4.76 -35.26 -13.54
C VAL A 265 5.33 -36.06 -14.71
N LYS A 266 6.08 -37.12 -14.41
CA LYS A 266 6.54 -38.09 -15.41
C LYS A 266 5.35 -38.47 -16.29
N GLY A 267 5.52 -38.30 -17.60
CA GLY A 267 4.45 -38.46 -18.58
C GLY A 267 3.64 -39.73 -18.36
N ARG A 268 2.34 -39.55 -18.11
CA ARG A 268 1.34 -40.50 -18.57
C ARG A 268 1.04 -40.11 -20.02
N SER A 269 1.60 -40.88 -20.94
CA SER A 269 1.17 -40.95 -22.33
C SER A 269 -0.29 -41.41 -22.39
N GLY A 270 -1.22 -40.46 -22.34
CA GLY A 270 -2.63 -40.63 -22.71
C GLY A 270 -2.87 -40.13 -24.13
N PRO A 271 -3.81 -40.71 -24.88
CA PRO A 271 -3.89 -40.55 -26.33
C PRO A 271 -4.23 -39.10 -26.72
N HIS A 272 -3.51 -38.60 -27.73
CA HIS A 272 -3.80 -37.35 -28.40
C HIS A 272 -5.26 -37.32 -28.89
N HIS A 273 -6.07 -36.39 -28.35
CA HIS A 273 -7.28 -35.95 -29.02
C HIS A 273 -6.91 -34.90 -30.08
N PRO A 274 -7.45 -35.00 -31.31
CA PRO A 274 -7.14 -34.07 -32.39
C PRO A 274 -7.76 -32.70 -32.14
N HIS A 275 -7.07 -31.68 -32.62
CA HIS A 275 -7.41 -30.27 -32.57
C HIS A 275 -8.89 -29.97 -32.88
N SER A 276 -9.56 -29.30 -31.95
CA SER A 276 -10.85 -28.66 -32.16
C SER A 276 -10.65 -27.32 -32.89
N THR A 277 -11.46 -27.11 -33.93
CA THR A 277 -11.46 -25.93 -34.80
C THR A 277 -11.98 -24.66 -34.10
N PRO A 278 -11.67 -23.44 -34.63
CA PRO A 278 -12.00 -22.14 -34.02
C PRO A 278 -13.49 -21.75 -33.98
N GLY A 279 -14.43 -22.70 -34.04
CA GLY A 279 -15.88 -22.43 -34.04
C GLY A 279 -16.62 -22.77 -32.74
N ALA A 280 -15.99 -23.50 -31.81
CA ALA A 280 -16.67 -24.02 -30.62
C ALA A 280 -16.73 -23.05 -29.43
N TYR A 281 -15.98 -21.94 -29.47
CA TYR A 281 -15.92 -20.96 -28.36
C TYR A 281 -17.12 -19.99 -28.40
N ALA A 282 -17.64 -19.66 -29.59
CA ALA A 282 -18.75 -18.71 -29.76
C ALA A 282 -20.10 -19.27 -29.27
N GLN A 283 -20.33 -20.59 -29.38
CA GLN A 283 -21.56 -21.24 -28.90
C GLN A 283 -21.58 -21.47 -27.37
N ARG A 284 -20.45 -21.28 -26.69
CA ARG A 284 -20.37 -21.41 -25.22
C ARG A 284 -20.70 -20.11 -24.49
N MET A 285 -20.41 -18.97 -25.10
CA MET A 285 -20.75 -17.65 -24.55
C MET A 285 -22.24 -17.33 -24.70
N ASP A 286 -22.91 -17.83 -25.74
CA ASP A 286 -24.35 -17.58 -26.00
C ASP A 286 -25.29 -18.39 -25.07
N ARG A 287 -24.75 -19.31 -24.26
CA ARG A 287 -25.49 -20.06 -23.23
C ARG A 287 -25.31 -19.53 -21.81
N MET A 288 -24.49 -18.50 -21.58
CA MET A 288 -24.27 -17.93 -20.25
C MET A 288 -25.09 -16.68 -19.94
N ASP A 289 -25.88 -16.17 -20.90
CA ASP A 289 -26.62 -14.91 -20.73
C ASP A 289 -28.11 -15.08 -20.35
N LYS A 290 -28.55 -16.28 -19.97
CA LYS A 290 -29.95 -16.52 -19.55
C LYS A 290 -30.06 -17.55 -18.44
N THR A 291 -29.66 -17.17 -17.23
CA THR A 291 -30.24 -17.73 -15.99
C THR A 291 -30.13 -16.72 -14.84
N SER A 292 -31.28 -16.08 -14.58
CA SER A 292 -31.84 -15.90 -13.24
C SER A 292 -31.10 -15.00 -12.25
N ARG A 293 -31.43 -13.70 -12.35
CA ARG A 293 -31.65 -12.86 -11.16
C ARG A 293 -32.81 -13.46 -10.35
N THR A 294 -32.49 -14.15 -9.28
CA THR A 294 -33.43 -14.52 -8.22
C THR A 294 -32.83 -14.01 -6.93
N ALA A 295 -33.63 -13.31 -6.13
CA ALA A 295 -33.26 -12.93 -4.76
C ALA A 295 -32.78 -14.19 -4.04
N ILE A 296 -31.52 -14.16 -3.59
CA ILE A 296 -30.96 -15.23 -2.78
C ILE A 296 -31.64 -15.13 -1.41
N ASP A 297 -32.30 -16.20 -1.04
CA ASP A 297 -32.95 -16.39 0.24
C ASP A 297 -31.87 -16.36 1.34
N ALA A 298 -31.85 -15.27 2.13
CA ALA A 298 -30.86 -15.04 3.19
C ALA A 298 -30.91 -16.11 4.31
N SER A 299 -31.91 -16.99 4.32
CA SER A 299 -32.06 -18.04 5.33
C SER A 299 -31.23 -19.32 5.06
N ALA A 300 -30.60 -19.47 3.89
CA ALA A 300 -29.97 -20.73 3.48
C ALA A 300 -28.50 -20.92 3.94
N HIS A 301 -27.90 -19.97 4.65
CA HIS A 301 -26.45 -19.93 4.92
C HIS A 301 -26.03 -20.06 6.39
N ALA A 302 -26.94 -20.48 7.29
CA ALA A 302 -26.59 -20.71 8.70
C ALA A 302 -25.50 -21.79 8.83
N GLY A 303 -24.36 -21.47 9.47
CA GLY A 303 -23.22 -22.38 9.63
C GLY A 303 -22.09 -22.22 8.59
N GLN A 304 -22.16 -21.24 7.69
CA GLN A 304 -21.13 -21.03 6.66
C GLN A 304 -19.88 -20.31 7.18
N TYR A 305 -19.99 -19.56 8.30
CA TYR A 305 -18.93 -18.70 8.79
C TYR A 305 -18.53 -19.04 10.23
N ALA A 306 -17.23 -19.01 10.51
CA ALA A 306 -16.68 -19.03 11.86
C ALA A 306 -16.02 -17.69 12.16
N VAL A 307 -16.22 -17.18 13.38
CA VAL A 307 -15.60 -15.93 13.83
C VAL A 307 -14.60 -16.21 14.93
N ASP A 308 -13.40 -15.64 14.77
CA ASP A 308 -12.29 -15.78 15.69
C ASP A 308 -11.79 -14.40 16.12
N ILE A 309 -11.59 -14.24 17.42
CA ILE A 309 -10.99 -13.07 18.05
C ILE A 309 -9.71 -13.49 18.76
N THR A 310 -8.59 -13.01 18.24
CA THR A 310 -7.27 -13.25 18.83
C THR A 310 -6.65 -11.94 19.30
N PRO A 311 -5.97 -11.92 20.46
CA PRO A 311 -5.10 -10.81 20.83
C PRO A 311 -4.05 -10.58 19.72
N ASN A 312 -3.91 -9.36 19.22
CA ASN A 312 -2.83 -9.04 18.31
C ASN A 312 -1.61 -8.58 19.13
N LEU A 313 -0.63 -9.47 19.30
CA LEU A 313 0.62 -9.21 20.02
C LEU A 313 1.75 -8.67 19.12
N ASP A 314 1.53 -8.52 17.80
CA ASP A 314 2.56 -8.11 16.84
C ASP A 314 2.29 -6.69 16.30
N PRO A 315 2.89 -5.64 16.91
CA PRO A 315 2.87 -4.30 16.33
C PRO A 315 3.84 -4.27 15.15
N ARG A 316 3.35 -4.60 13.95
CA ARG A 316 4.14 -4.34 12.73
C ARG A 316 4.43 -2.84 12.60
N ALA A 317 5.67 -2.56 12.21
CA ALA A 317 6.28 -1.24 12.09
C ALA A 317 5.39 -0.20 11.42
N GLY A 318 5.01 0.83 12.18
CA GLY A 318 4.29 2.02 11.70
C GLY A 318 3.10 2.41 12.56
N MET A 319 2.54 1.48 13.34
CA MET A 319 1.51 1.80 14.33
C MET A 319 2.17 2.29 15.62
N LYS A 320 1.66 3.38 16.22
CA LYS A 320 2.06 3.77 17.58
C LYS A 320 1.83 2.55 18.48
N ALA A 321 2.85 2.12 19.19
CA ALA A 321 2.90 0.90 19.98
C ALA A 321 1.96 0.88 21.21
N SER A 322 0.94 1.74 21.27
CA SER A 322 0.24 2.10 22.52
C SER A 322 -1.22 1.69 22.59
N GLU A 323 -1.76 0.96 21.61
CA GLU A 323 -3.14 0.45 21.71
C GLU A 323 -3.16 -1.07 21.54
N PRO A 324 -3.48 -1.83 22.59
CA PRO A 324 -3.71 -3.26 22.44
C PRO A 324 -4.97 -3.49 21.61
N LEU A 325 -4.84 -4.31 20.57
CA LEU A 325 -5.89 -4.57 19.58
C LEU A 325 -6.30 -6.04 19.63
N LEU A 326 -7.61 -6.26 19.51
CA LEU A 326 -8.14 -7.56 19.10
C LEU A 326 -8.10 -7.63 17.58
N GLN A 327 -7.68 -8.77 17.03
CA GLN A 327 -7.86 -9.06 15.61
C GLN A 327 -9.15 -9.88 15.44
N LEU A 328 -10.12 -9.32 14.73
CA LEU A 328 -11.31 -10.03 14.27
C LEU A 328 -10.99 -10.73 12.95
N ARG A 329 -11.36 -12.00 12.85
CA ARG A 329 -11.27 -12.78 11.62
C ARG A 329 -12.60 -13.48 11.38
N VAL A 330 -13.12 -13.35 10.17
CA VAL A 330 -14.29 -14.12 9.71
C VAL A 330 -13.80 -15.11 8.66
N LEU A 331 -14.07 -16.38 8.94
CA LEU A 331 -13.60 -17.52 8.17
C LEU A 331 -14.80 -18.19 7.50
N GLU A 332 -14.77 -18.35 6.19
CA GLU A 332 -15.75 -19.10 5.44
C GLU A 332 -15.34 -20.58 5.35
N HIS A 333 -16.30 -21.48 5.60
CA HIS A 333 -16.11 -22.91 5.38
C HIS A 333 -16.17 -23.22 3.88
N VAL A 334 -15.05 -23.64 3.31
CA VAL A 334 -14.99 -24.13 1.93
C VAL A 334 -15.10 -25.65 1.98
N HIS A 335 -16.15 -26.21 1.38
CA HIS A 335 -16.42 -27.65 1.09
C HIS A 335 -15.80 -28.71 2.04
N ASP A 336 -16.64 -29.55 2.66
CA ASP A 336 -16.27 -30.65 3.58
C ASP A 336 -15.71 -30.23 4.96
N GLY A 337 -15.75 -28.94 5.31
CA GLY A 337 -15.56 -28.45 6.69
C GLY A 337 -14.12 -28.36 7.18
N GLU A 338 -13.14 -28.88 6.43
CA GLU A 338 -11.72 -28.84 6.80
C GLU A 338 -10.97 -27.59 6.29
N GLU A 339 -11.36 -27.00 5.17
CA GLU A 339 -10.73 -25.77 4.66
C GLU A 339 -11.50 -24.51 5.10
N ARG A 340 -10.77 -23.56 5.70
CA ARG A 340 -11.29 -22.26 6.14
C ARG A 340 -10.60 -21.14 5.38
N HIS A 341 -11.37 -20.32 4.67
CA HIS A 341 -10.86 -19.16 3.95
C HIS A 341 -11.16 -17.88 4.72
N GLU A 342 -10.16 -17.02 4.95
CA GLU A 342 -10.39 -15.72 5.58
C GLU A 342 -11.08 -14.79 4.57
N VAL A 343 -12.33 -14.41 4.86
CA VAL A 343 -13.13 -13.53 4.02
C VAL A 343 -13.18 -12.11 4.54
N MET A 344 -12.89 -11.91 5.82
CA MET A 344 -12.85 -10.60 6.46
C MET A 344 -11.86 -10.59 7.61
N LYS A 345 -11.11 -9.50 7.74
CA LYS A 345 -10.18 -9.24 8.84
C LYS A 345 -10.32 -7.80 9.27
N ASN A 346 -10.25 -7.51 10.57
CA ASN A 346 -10.16 -6.14 11.08
C ASN A 346 -9.51 -6.10 12.46
N PHE A 347 -9.21 -4.90 12.94
CA PHE A 347 -8.72 -4.65 14.29
C PHE A 347 -9.81 -3.95 15.10
N ILE A 348 -9.97 -4.39 16.34
CA ILE A 348 -10.98 -3.90 17.27
C ILE A 348 -10.24 -3.31 18.49
N THR A 349 -10.46 -2.02 18.73
CA THR A 349 -10.04 -1.34 19.96
C THR A 349 -10.97 -1.70 21.13
N PRO A 350 -10.56 -1.53 22.40
CA PRO A 350 -11.43 -1.78 23.56
C PRO A 350 -12.78 -1.03 23.50
N ASP A 351 -12.76 0.22 23.04
CA ASP A 351 -13.97 1.03 22.85
C ASP A 351 -14.87 0.47 21.75
N SER A 352 -14.28 -0.01 20.66
CA SER A 352 -15.03 -0.67 19.58
C SER A 352 -15.61 -2.00 20.05
N ALA A 353 -14.87 -2.80 20.83
CA ALA A 353 -15.36 -4.04 21.41
C ALA A 353 -16.61 -3.81 22.27
N SER A 354 -16.61 -2.75 23.10
CA SER A 354 -17.76 -2.39 23.94
C SER A 354 -18.99 -2.01 23.11
N ARG A 355 -18.80 -1.27 22.01
CA ARG A 355 -19.90 -0.90 21.11
C ARG A 355 -20.43 -2.10 20.31
N ILE A 356 -19.56 -3.03 19.92
CA ILE A 356 -19.97 -4.29 19.29
C ILE A 356 -20.78 -5.13 20.29
N ASP A 357 -20.37 -5.26 21.56
CA ASP A 357 -21.17 -5.97 22.59
C ASP A 357 -22.55 -5.30 22.76
N ALA A 358 -22.65 -3.97 22.66
CA ALA A 358 -23.95 -3.28 22.71
C ALA A 358 -24.88 -3.68 21.55
N VAL A 359 -24.35 -3.83 20.32
CA VAL A 359 -25.14 -4.34 19.17
C VAL A 359 -25.54 -5.81 19.39
N LEU A 360 -24.59 -6.65 19.80
CA LEU A 360 -24.84 -8.07 20.11
C LEU A 360 -25.78 -8.27 21.31
N ALA A 361 -25.85 -7.30 22.24
CA ALA A 361 -26.79 -7.26 23.36
C ALA A 361 -28.19 -6.74 22.97
N GLY A 362 -28.30 -6.05 21.84
CA GLY A 362 -29.55 -5.45 21.36
C GLY A 362 -29.79 -4.08 21.96
N ALA A 363 -28.77 -3.49 22.59
CA ALA A 363 -28.79 -2.12 23.08
C ALA A 363 -28.56 -1.10 21.95
N ALA A 364 -28.03 -1.53 20.80
CA ALA A 364 -27.90 -0.72 19.60
C ALA A 364 -28.28 -1.54 18.35
N PRO A 365 -28.90 -0.91 17.33
CA PRO A 365 -29.23 -1.61 16.08
C PRO A 365 -28.01 -1.86 15.20
N GLN A 366 -27.02 -0.95 15.24
CA GLN A 366 -25.79 -1.05 14.45
C GLN A 366 -24.63 -0.26 15.07
N VAL A 367 -23.40 -0.59 14.66
CA VAL A 367 -22.19 0.20 14.94
C VAL A 367 -21.20 0.14 13.77
N ASP A 368 -20.57 1.27 13.46
CA ASP A 368 -19.42 1.34 12.56
C ASP A 368 -18.12 1.31 13.37
N VAL A 369 -17.29 0.31 13.10
CA VAL A 369 -15.97 0.14 13.70
C VAL A 369 -14.93 0.58 12.69
N ILE A 370 -14.25 1.66 13.03
CA ILE A 370 -13.31 2.36 12.18
C ILE A 370 -11.90 2.14 12.73
N PHE A 371 -10.98 1.66 11.88
CA PHE A 371 -9.60 1.44 12.28
C PHE A 371 -8.56 1.82 11.18
N PRO A 372 -7.46 2.48 11.56
CA PRO A 372 -7.30 3.24 12.81
C PRO A 372 -8.21 4.48 12.81
N ALA A 373 -8.51 5.03 13.99
CA ALA A 373 -9.50 6.12 14.12
C ALA A 373 -9.05 7.45 13.48
N ASP A 374 -7.75 7.66 13.38
CA ASP A 374 -7.09 8.87 12.86
C ASP A 374 -6.82 8.80 11.34
N ALA A 375 -6.79 7.62 10.75
CA ALA A 375 -6.59 7.40 9.32
C ALA A 375 -7.33 6.12 8.88
N PRO A 376 -8.67 6.18 8.72
CA PRO A 376 -9.49 4.99 8.58
C PRO A 376 -9.14 4.24 7.29
N ASN A 377 -8.49 3.09 7.45
CA ASN A 377 -8.15 2.21 6.34
C ASN A 377 -9.10 1.00 6.29
N TRP A 378 -9.82 0.73 7.38
CA TRP A 378 -10.71 -0.40 7.55
C TRP A 378 -11.96 0.08 8.28
N VAL A 379 -13.12 -0.03 7.65
CA VAL A 379 -14.41 0.25 8.31
C VAL A 379 -15.28 -0.98 8.18
N ILE A 380 -15.77 -1.51 9.29
CA ILE A 380 -16.80 -2.57 9.29
C ILE A 380 -18.04 -2.08 10.01
N ARG A 381 -19.19 -2.19 9.35
CA ARG A 381 -20.51 -2.02 9.97
C ARG A 381 -21.01 -3.35 10.51
N PHE A 382 -21.39 -3.34 11.77
CA PHE A 382 -22.07 -4.44 12.45
C PHE A 382 -23.54 -4.06 12.59
N THR A 383 -24.45 -4.84 12.00
CA THR A 383 -25.90 -4.61 12.07
C THR A 383 -26.57 -5.82 12.70
N ARG A 384 -27.34 -5.62 13.77
CA ARG A 384 -28.12 -6.70 14.38
C ARG A 384 -29.34 -7.02 13.51
N LEU A 385 -29.59 -8.31 13.29
CA LEU A 385 -30.77 -8.81 12.60
C LEU A 385 -31.90 -9.12 13.59
N ASP A 386 -33.15 -9.11 13.11
CA ASP A 386 -34.35 -9.33 13.93
C ASP A 386 -34.37 -10.71 14.61
N ASP A 387 -33.75 -11.72 13.99
CA ASP A 387 -33.62 -13.08 14.52
C ASP A 387 -32.50 -13.22 15.57
N GLY A 388 -31.78 -12.14 15.86
CA GLY A 388 -30.62 -12.11 16.75
C GLY A 388 -29.30 -12.47 16.07
N GLY A 389 -29.29 -12.68 14.74
CA GLY A 389 -28.09 -12.75 13.93
C GLY A 389 -27.38 -11.40 13.80
N LEU A 390 -26.26 -11.40 13.07
CA LEU A 390 -25.42 -10.24 12.87
C LEU A 390 -24.97 -10.16 11.41
N GLU A 391 -25.13 -9.00 10.79
CA GLU A 391 -24.64 -8.73 9.45
C GLU A 391 -23.41 -7.82 9.51
N LEU A 392 -22.37 -8.18 8.75
CA LEU A 392 -21.10 -7.46 8.68
C LEU A 392 -20.87 -6.91 7.27
N HIS A 393 -20.63 -5.61 7.15
CA HIS A 393 -20.26 -4.98 5.88
C HIS A 393 -18.89 -4.33 5.98
N SER A 394 -17.97 -4.68 5.09
CA SER A 394 -16.81 -3.83 4.82
C SER A 394 -17.30 -2.55 4.15
N LEU A 395 -16.93 -1.38 4.67
CA LEU A 395 -17.27 -0.09 4.08
C LEU A 395 -16.03 0.59 3.51
N ASN A 396 -16.20 1.29 2.40
CA ASN A 396 -15.22 2.22 1.88
C ASN A 396 -15.04 3.37 2.90
N PRO A 397 -13.82 3.64 3.41
CA PRO A 397 -13.64 4.65 4.46
C PRO A 397 -14.01 6.08 4.04
N ALA A 398 -13.90 6.41 2.76
CA ALA A 398 -14.18 7.76 2.26
C ALA A 398 -15.69 8.01 2.04
N SER A 399 -16.42 7.00 1.56
CA SER A 399 -17.85 7.14 1.24
C SER A 399 -18.80 6.53 2.27
N MET A 400 -18.28 5.69 3.19
CA MET A 400 -19.06 4.89 4.15
C MET A 400 -20.11 3.98 3.49
N LEU A 401 -19.91 3.64 2.22
CA LEU A 401 -20.75 2.72 1.47
C LEU A 401 -20.17 1.30 1.49
N PRO A 402 -21.00 0.24 1.44
CA PRO A 402 -20.51 -1.14 1.41
C PRO A 402 -19.61 -1.46 0.20
N GLU A 403 -18.48 -2.11 0.47
CA GLU A 403 -17.56 -2.67 -0.51
C GLU A 403 -17.69 -4.20 -0.52
N GLY A 404 -18.63 -4.69 -1.32
CA GLY A 404 -18.84 -6.13 -1.53
C GLY A 404 -20.04 -6.71 -0.79
N PRO A 405 -20.18 -8.05 -0.79
CA PRO A 405 -21.29 -8.72 -0.15
C PRO A 405 -21.18 -8.65 1.38
N ALA A 406 -22.32 -8.60 2.05
CA ALA A 406 -22.39 -8.71 3.49
C ALA A 406 -22.03 -10.13 3.95
N VAL A 407 -21.42 -10.25 5.12
CA VAL A 407 -21.27 -11.54 5.81
C VAL A 407 -22.34 -11.63 6.89
N THR A 408 -23.21 -12.63 6.77
CA THR A 408 -24.28 -12.87 7.74
C THR A 408 -23.88 -13.99 8.69
N LEU A 409 -23.85 -13.67 9.98
CA LEU A 409 -23.66 -14.60 11.08
C LEU A 409 -25.03 -14.96 11.66
N ALA A 410 -25.31 -16.25 11.75
CA ALA A 410 -26.43 -16.78 12.51
C ALA A 410 -26.30 -16.42 13.99
N ARG A 411 -27.42 -16.45 14.71
CA ARG A 411 -27.48 -16.12 16.14
C ARG A 411 -26.43 -16.85 16.98
N ALA A 412 -26.18 -18.13 16.73
CA ALA A 412 -25.19 -18.91 17.47
C ALA A 412 -23.75 -18.40 17.27
N GLU A 413 -23.41 -17.96 16.06
CA GLU A 413 -22.11 -17.38 15.72
C GLU A 413 -21.96 -15.97 16.31
N ALA A 414 -23.03 -15.18 16.27
CA ALA A 414 -23.09 -13.86 16.92
C ALA A 414 -22.95 -13.96 18.45
N ASP A 415 -23.62 -14.93 19.08
CA ASP A 415 -23.48 -15.23 20.52
C ASP A 415 -22.05 -15.70 20.85
N GLY A 416 -21.44 -16.52 19.99
CA GLY A 416 -20.04 -16.94 20.11
C GLY A 416 -19.06 -15.77 20.02
N LEU A 417 -19.25 -14.86 19.07
CA LEU A 417 -18.48 -13.62 18.96
C LEU A 417 -18.61 -12.77 20.23
N ARG A 418 -19.84 -12.61 20.74
CA ARG A 418 -20.10 -11.85 21.97
C ARG A 418 -19.36 -12.44 23.17
N GLN A 419 -19.38 -13.76 23.30
CA GLN A 419 -18.67 -14.46 24.37
C GLN A 419 -17.16 -14.24 24.26
N GLN A 420 -16.58 -14.40 23.06
CA GLN A 420 -15.16 -14.14 22.82
C GLN A 420 -14.76 -12.71 23.18
N LEU A 421 -15.58 -11.70 22.83
CA LEU A 421 -15.31 -10.31 23.22
C LEU A 421 -15.28 -10.14 24.74
N ARG A 422 -16.23 -10.75 25.46
CA ARG A 422 -16.31 -10.67 26.92
C ARG A 422 -15.16 -11.36 27.63
N ASP A 423 -14.68 -12.47 27.07
CA ASP A 423 -13.56 -13.22 27.65
C ASP A 423 -12.22 -12.51 27.39
N ARG A 424 -12.05 -11.90 26.21
CA ARG A 424 -10.78 -11.30 25.78
C ARG A 424 -10.60 -9.82 26.14
N LEU A 425 -11.70 -9.06 26.26
CA LEU A 425 -11.62 -7.63 26.57
C LEU A 425 -10.96 -7.34 27.93
N PRO A 426 -11.25 -8.08 29.03
CA PRO A 426 -10.57 -7.90 30.30
C PRO A 426 -9.06 -8.16 30.22
N GLU A 427 -8.63 -9.17 29.45
CA GLU A 427 -7.20 -9.50 29.26
C GLU A 427 -6.47 -8.30 28.63
N ILE A 428 -7.05 -7.68 27.61
CA ILE A 428 -6.48 -6.53 26.91
C ILE A 428 -6.49 -5.26 27.76
N LEU A 429 -7.58 -5.00 28.48
CA LEU A 429 -7.63 -3.87 29.40
C LEU A 429 -6.60 -4.02 30.53
N HIS A 430 -6.36 -5.25 30.98
CA HIS A 430 -5.34 -5.54 31.98
C HIS A 430 -3.92 -5.30 31.43
N GLU A 431 -3.61 -5.71 30.20
CA GLU A 431 -2.31 -5.42 29.57
C GLU A 431 -2.12 -3.92 29.34
N ARG A 432 -3.15 -3.19 28.89
CA ARG A 432 -3.11 -1.71 28.76
C ARG A 432 -2.73 -1.04 30.09
N ALA A 433 -3.33 -1.48 31.18
CA ALA A 433 -3.07 -0.92 32.51
C ALA A 433 -1.67 -1.21 33.07
N LYS A 434 -0.86 -2.05 32.41
CA LYS A 434 0.56 -2.25 32.77
C LYS A 434 1.50 -1.29 32.03
N GLU A 435 1.04 -0.68 30.94
CA GLU A 435 1.83 0.23 30.11
C GLU A 435 1.66 1.70 30.50
N ASP A 436 0.55 2.03 31.17
CA ASP A 436 0.27 3.32 31.84
C ASP A 436 0.83 3.34 33.27
#